data_AF-A0A936WUN6-F1
#
_entry.id   AF-A0A936WUN6-F1
#
_cell.length_a   1.000
_cell.length_b   1.000
_cell.length_c   1.000
_cell.angle_alpha   90.00
_cell.angle_beta   90.00
_cell.angle_gamma   90.00
#
_symmetry.space_group_name_H-M   'P 1'
#
loop_
_entity.id
_entity.type
_entity.pdbx_description
1 polymer ?
#
loop_
_entity_poly.entity_id
_entity_poly.type
_entity_poly.pdbx_seq_one_letter_code
_entity_poly.pdbx_strand_id
1 'polypeptide(L)'
;MSAYLVGMYIPRDQFKQLTICNSPEQSNCFCGWRTYQVNFIPPFVEKEKTTSWVTNPISWTTDTTAISRNSNSSSILKNFNKEVDNVAGGQIHNGILWTSKPKFPGSFLFRTKNYHIGDINLYYYSIRENIRQRVANYKSNN
;
A
#
# COMPACT_ATOMS: atom_id res chain seq x y z
N MET A 1 -9.43 -3.95 -15.54
CA MET A 1 -9.28 -2.66 -14.82
C MET A 1 -9.51 -2.89 -13.32
N SER A 2 -8.87 -2.12 -12.43
CA SER A 2 -8.94 -2.31 -10.97
C SER A 2 -9.03 -0.96 -10.25
N ALA A 3 -9.63 -0.93 -9.06
CA ALA A 3 -9.78 0.29 -8.24
C ALA A 3 -8.68 0.41 -7.17
N TYR A 4 -8.17 1.62 -6.92
CA TYR A 4 -7.16 1.88 -5.89
C TYR A 4 -7.78 2.73 -4.78
N LEU A 5 -8.16 2.08 -3.68
CA LEU A 5 -8.78 2.67 -2.49
C LEU A 5 -7.72 3.00 -1.43
N VAL A 6 -6.68 3.73 -1.84
CA VAL A 6 -5.52 4.02 -1.00
C VAL A 6 -5.95 4.88 0.20
N GLY A 7 -5.55 4.47 1.39
CA GLY A 7 -5.79 5.19 2.62
C GLY A 7 -7.18 5.01 3.23
N MET A 8 -8.05 4.22 2.60
CA MET A 8 -9.40 3.98 3.10
C MET A 8 -9.45 2.78 4.06
N TYR A 9 -10.36 2.84 5.03
CA TYR A 9 -10.83 1.63 5.72
C TYR A 9 -11.77 0.86 4.79
N ILE A 10 -11.48 -0.41 4.54
CA ILE A 10 -12.24 -1.26 3.62
C ILE A 10 -12.73 -2.49 4.40
N PRO A 11 -13.90 -2.41 5.06
CA PRO A 11 -14.45 -3.51 5.85
C PRO A 11 -14.54 -4.81 5.04
N ARG A 12 -14.25 -5.95 5.68
CA ARG A 12 -14.25 -7.26 5.00
C ARG A 12 -15.61 -7.66 4.44
N ASP A 13 -16.66 -7.16 5.06
CA ASP A 13 -18.08 -7.37 4.79
C ASP A 13 -18.71 -6.27 3.91
N GLN A 14 -17.92 -5.30 3.45
CA GLN A 14 -18.40 -4.14 2.67
C GLN A 14 -18.95 -4.53 1.29
N PHE A 15 -18.31 -5.48 0.61
CA PHE A 15 -18.61 -5.82 -0.79
C PHE A 15 -19.09 -7.25 -0.93
N LYS A 16 -20.19 -7.44 -1.66
CA LYS A 16 -20.76 -8.77 -1.96
C LYS A 16 -20.10 -9.46 -3.16
N GLN A 17 -19.64 -8.67 -4.14
CA GLN A 17 -19.14 -9.17 -5.43
C GLN A 17 -17.70 -8.75 -5.72
N LEU A 18 -17.28 -7.56 -5.28
CA LEU A 18 -15.92 -7.08 -5.49
C LEU A 18 -14.97 -7.76 -4.52
N THR A 19 -13.86 -8.26 -5.05
CA THR A 19 -12.79 -8.90 -4.28
C THR A 19 -11.53 -8.04 -4.27
N ILE A 20 -10.68 -8.25 -3.27
CA ILE A 20 -9.36 -7.65 -3.24
C ILE A 20 -8.47 -8.28 -4.33
N CYS A 21 -7.58 -7.48 -4.91
CA CYS A 21 -6.59 -7.99 -5.85
C CYS A 21 -5.55 -8.85 -5.11
N ASN A 22 -5.39 -10.09 -5.59
CA ASN A 22 -4.44 -11.09 -5.10
C ASN A 22 -3.23 -11.28 -6.03
N SER A 23 -3.22 -10.63 -7.20
CA SER A 23 -2.08 -10.60 -8.11
C SER A 23 -1.91 -9.24 -8.79
N PRO A 24 -0.70 -8.92 -9.30
CA PRO A 24 -0.42 -7.67 -9.99
C PRO A 24 -1.26 -7.46 -11.26
N GLU A 25 -1.69 -8.53 -11.93
CA GLU A 25 -2.41 -8.46 -13.21
C GLU A 25 -3.93 -8.61 -13.09
N GLN A 26 -4.44 -9.02 -11.92
CA GLN A 26 -5.87 -9.30 -11.72
C GLN A 26 -6.75 -8.10 -12.13
N SER A 27 -7.85 -8.34 -12.83
CA SER A 27 -8.85 -7.31 -13.13
C SER A 27 -10.12 -7.50 -12.30
N ASN A 28 -11.00 -6.49 -12.29
CA ASN A 28 -12.30 -6.52 -11.62
C ASN A 28 -12.17 -6.71 -10.10
N CYS A 29 -11.12 -6.13 -9.54
CA CYS A 29 -10.78 -6.17 -8.12
C CYS A 29 -10.40 -4.78 -7.62
N PHE A 30 -10.24 -4.64 -6.31
CA PHE A 30 -9.72 -3.42 -5.69
C PHE A 30 -8.41 -3.67 -4.93
N CYS A 31 -7.56 -2.67 -4.85
CA CYS A 31 -6.39 -2.60 -3.98
C CYS A 31 -6.62 -1.52 -2.93
N GLY A 32 -6.07 -1.69 -1.73
CA GLY A 32 -6.09 -0.63 -0.72
C GLY A 32 -5.21 -0.96 0.46
N TRP A 33 -4.69 0.07 1.12
CA TRP A 33 -3.87 -0.05 2.32
C TRP A 33 -3.83 1.29 3.04
N ARG A 34 -3.32 1.26 4.27
CA ARG A 34 -3.05 2.43 5.10
C ARG A 34 -1.85 2.13 5.97
N THR A 35 -0.84 3.00 5.88
CA THR A 35 0.49 2.67 6.39
C THR A 35 0.73 3.20 7.79
N TYR A 36 1.30 2.35 8.64
CA TYR A 36 1.70 2.68 10.00
C TYR A 36 3.06 2.11 10.31
N GLN A 37 3.71 2.66 11.35
CA GLN A 37 4.95 2.11 11.84
C GLN A 37 4.73 0.69 12.37
N VAL A 38 5.70 -0.20 12.14
CA VAL A 38 5.78 -1.50 12.83
C VAL A 38 5.57 -1.34 14.33
N ASN A 39 4.78 -2.24 14.93
CA ASN A 39 4.37 -2.22 16.34
C ASN A 39 3.50 -1.02 16.75
N PHE A 40 2.87 -0.33 15.78
CA PHE A 40 1.89 0.71 16.05
C PHE A 40 0.55 0.36 15.40
N ILE A 41 -0.49 0.28 16.22
CA ILE A 41 -1.89 0.16 15.79
C ILE A 41 -2.60 1.42 16.30
N PRO A 42 -3.20 2.24 15.41
CA PRO A 42 -3.95 3.40 15.85
C PRO A 42 -5.20 3.01 16.66
N PRO A 43 -5.59 3.76 17.71
CA PRO A 43 -6.76 3.40 18.53
C PRO A 43 -8.09 3.31 17.78
N PHE A 44 -8.24 3.98 16.64
CA PHE A 44 -9.44 3.86 15.82
C PHE A 44 -9.49 2.54 15.04
N VAL A 45 -8.34 1.97 14.67
CA VAL A 45 -8.25 0.67 13.98
C VAL A 45 -8.71 -0.44 14.93
N GLU A 46 -8.36 -0.36 16.22
CA GLU A 46 -8.82 -1.32 17.23
C GLU A 46 -10.33 -1.28 17.47
N LYS A 47 -11.00 -0.17 17.12
CA LYS A 47 -12.44 0.03 17.25
C LYS A 47 -13.22 -0.35 16.00
N GLU A 48 -12.54 -0.77 14.94
CA GLU A 48 -13.21 -1.19 13.70
C GLU A 48 -13.98 -2.49 13.91
N LYS A 49 -15.21 -2.52 13.38
CA LYS A 49 -16.11 -3.67 13.53
C LYS A 49 -15.57 -4.92 12.86
N THR A 50 -14.91 -4.75 11.71
CA THR A 50 -14.25 -5.81 10.95
C THR A 50 -12.86 -5.36 10.52
N THR A 51 -11.92 -6.30 10.34
CA THR A 51 -10.59 -5.93 9.83
C THR A 51 -10.69 -5.34 8.42
N SER A 52 -9.79 -4.43 8.07
CA SER A 52 -9.73 -3.93 6.69
C SER A 52 -9.17 -5.00 5.74
N TRP A 53 -9.65 -5.01 4.51
CA TRP A 53 -8.88 -5.54 3.39
C TRP A 53 -7.60 -4.72 3.17
N VAL A 54 -6.49 -5.39 2.86
CA VAL A 54 -5.19 -4.77 2.61
C VAL A 54 -4.48 -5.50 1.47
N THR A 55 -3.99 -4.76 0.48
CA THR A 55 -3.06 -5.23 -0.56
C THR A 55 -1.70 -4.68 -0.22
N ASN A 56 -0.66 -5.51 -0.23
CA ASN A 56 0.70 -5.02 -0.07
C ASN A 56 1.11 -4.29 -1.37
N PRO A 57 1.42 -2.98 -1.33
CA PRO A 57 1.69 -2.18 -2.53
C PRO A 57 3.05 -2.48 -3.16
N ILE A 58 3.80 -3.46 -2.66
CA ILE A 58 5.05 -3.94 -3.25
C ILE A 58 4.83 -5.27 -3.98
N SER A 59 4.22 -6.26 -3.31
CA SER A 59 3.95 -7.57 -3.92
C SER A 59 2.68 -7.64 -4.75
N TRP A 60 1.75 -6.70 -4.53
CA TRP A 60 0.39 -6.70 -5.12
C TRP A 60 -0.43 -7.94 -4.74
N THR A 61 -0.11 -8.54 -3.59
CA THR A 61 -0.82 -9.69 -3.00
C THR A 61 -1.36 -9.34 -1.62
N THR A 62 -2.13 -10.26 -1.03
CA THR A 62 -2.63 -10.17 0.36
C THR A 62 -1.79 -11.01 1.34
N ASP A 63 -0.60 -11.43 0.93
CA ASP A 63 0.31 -12.18 1.80
C ASP A 63 0.77 -11.31 2.98
N THR A 64 0.91 -11.94 4.15
CA THR A 64 1.35 -11.31 5.39
C THR A 64 2.87 -11.33 5.57
N THR A 65 3.59 -11.93 4.62
CA THR A 65 5.05 -11.95 4.56
C THR A 65 5.60 -10.53 4.47
N ALA A 66 6.59 -10.24 5.29
CA ALA A 66 7.25 -8.93 5.27
C ALA A 66 8.05 -8.76 3.98
N ILE A 67 7.78 -7.69 3.25
CA ILE A 67 8.52 -7.31 2.04
C ILE A 67 9.51 -6.20 2.39
N SER A 68 10.78 -6.44 2.05
CA SER A 68 11.86 -5.50 2.28
C SER A 68 11.67 -4.22 1.47
N ARG A 69 12.11 -3.09 2.04
CA ARG A 69 12.15 -1.81 1.31
C ARG A 69 13.02 -1.85 0.05
N ASN A 70 13.94 -2.82 -0.03
CA ASN A 70 14.78 -3.04 -1.21
C ASN A 70 14.01 -3.61 -2.41
N SER A 71 12.81 -4.15 -2.17
CA SER A 71 11.92 -4.65 -3.22
C SER A 71 10.89 -3.61 -3.66
N ASN A 72 10.81 -2.47 -2.98
CA ASN A 72 9.96 -1.35 -3.39
C ASN A 72 10.65 -0.59 -4.51
N SER A 73 10.00 -0.47 -5.67
CA SER A 73 10.59 0.13 -6.89
C SER A 73 11.31 1.43 -6.57
N SER A 74 10.59 2.43 -6.05
CA SER A 74 11.09 3.66 -5.44
C SER A 74 9.92 4.41 -4.77
N SER A 75 10.25 5.43 -3.98
CA SER A 75 9.30 6.39 -3.42
C SER A 75 9.53 7.78 -4.00
N ILE A 76 8.60 8.71 -3.73
CA ILE A 76 8.76 10.11 -4.11
C ILE A 76 8.58 11.02 -2.89
N LEU A 77 9.45 12.01 -2.73
CA LEU A 77 9.33 12.97 -1.61
C LEU A 77 8.09 13.87 -1.75
N LYS A 78 7.75 14.59 -0.68
CA LYS A 78 6.51 15.39 -0.57
C LYS A 78 6.26 16.37 -1.74
N ASN A 79 7.33 16.88 -2.35
CA ASN A 79 7.24 17.84 -3.46
C ASN A 79 7.10 17.16 -4.84
N PHE A 80 6.97 15.83 -4.89
CA PHE A 80 6.83 15.05 -6.12
C PHE A 80 7.93 15.29 -7.17
N ASN A 81 9.13 15.66 -6.72
CA ASN A 81 10.24 16.08 -7.59
C ASN A 81 11.52 15.27 -7.40
N LYS A 82 11.52 14.30 -6.47
CA LYS A 82 12.71 13.52 -6.13
C LYS A 82 12.33 12.08 -5.86
N GLU A 83 12.81 11.21 -6.74
CA GLU A 83 12.83 9.77 -6.58
C GLU A 83 13.85 9.37 -5.51
N VAL A 84 13.46 8.47 -4.62
CA VAL A 84 14.32 7.94 -3.56
C VAL A 84 14.04 6.47 -3.39
N ASP A 85 15.08 5.65 -3.47
CA ASP A 85 14.98 4.20 -3.34
C ASP A 85 14.99 3.78 -1.87
N ASN A 86 14.56 2.54 -1.62
CA ASN A 86 14.72 1.88 -0.33
C ASN A 86 14.10 2.66 0.85
N VAL A 87 13.02 3.40 0.62
CA VAL A 87 12.40 4.25 1.64
C VAL A 87 11.51 3.44 2.57
N ALA A 88 10.60 2.62 2.03
CA ALA A 88 9.61 1.88 2.80
C ALA A 88 9.45 0.44 2.29
N GLY A 89 9.34 -0.50 3.23
CA GLY A 89 8.88 -1.86 2.97
C GLY A 89 7.38 -1.98 3.25
N GLY A 90 6.87 -3.20 3.35
CA GLY A 90 5.46 -3.43 3.66
C GLY A 90 5.22 -4.81 4.22
N GLN A 91 4.47 -4.90 5.31
CA GLN A 91 3.94 -6.14 5.87
C GLN A 91 2.48 -5.93 6.22
N ILE A 92 1.59 -6.80 5.77
CA ILE A 92 0.18 -6.74 6.17
C ILE A 92 0.07 -7.24 7.60
N HIS A 93 -0.61 -6.47 8.46
CA HIS A 93 -0.87 -6.84 9.84
C HIS A 93 -2.26 -6.34 10.26
N ASN A 94 -3.16 -7.22 10.68
CA ASN A 94 -4.47 -6.89 11.28
C ASN A 94 -5.25 -5.74 10.60
N GLY A 95 -5.35 -5.73 9.27
CA GLY A 95 -6.11 -4.71 8.53
C GLY A 95 -5.39 -3.36 8.35
N ILE A 96 -4.06 -3.34 8.54
CA ILE A 96 -3.18 -2.23 8.19
C ILE A 96 -1.92 -2.72 7.46
N LEU A 97 -1.19 -1.78 6.87
CA LEU A 97 0.15 -2.03 6.33
C LEU A 97 1.19 -1.50 7.30
N TRP A 98 2.03 -2.37 7.83
CA TRP A 98 3.19 -1.99 8.62
C TRP A 98 4.40 -1.74 7.74
N THR A 99 5.18 -0.73 8.13
CA THR A 99 6.50 -0.47 7.57
C THR A 99 7.45 0.03 8.65
N SER A 100 8.74 -0.30 8.52
CA SER A 100 9.76 0.31 9.37
C SER A 100 9.81 1.83 9.14
N LYS A 101 10.45 2.57 10.06
CA LYS A 101 10.62 4.02 9.88
C LYS A 101 11.17 4.35 8.48
N PRO A 102 10.45 5.15 7.67
CA PRO A 102 10.88 5.47 6.32
C PRO A 102 12.28 6.10 6.28
N LYS A 103 13.09 5.69 5.31
CA LYS A 103 14.47 6.15 5.15
C LYS A 103 14.59 7.11 3.97
N PHE A 104 14.83 8.38 4.25
CA PHE A 104 15.06 9.40 3.23
C PHE A 104 15.87 10.55 3.84
N PRO A 105 16.47 11.44 3.03
CA PRO A 105 17.20 12.59 3.56
C PRO A 105 16.34 13.43 4.52
N GLY A 106 16.78 13.56 5.78
CA GLY A 106 16.02 14.27 6.82
C GLY A 106 14.98 13.43 7.57
N SER A 107 14.85 12.12 7.32
CA SER A 107 13.83 11.29 7.98
C SER A 107 14.03 11.12 9.49
N PHE A 108 15.18 11.52 10.05
CA PHE A 108 15.38 11.58 11.49
C PHE A 108 14.38 12.54 12.18
N LEU A 109 13.97 13.63 11.51
CA LEU A 109 12.94 14.57 11.97
C LEU A 109 11.52 13.99 11.85
N PHE A 110 11.34 12.96 11.05
CA PHE A 110 10.07 12.27 10.88
C PHE A 110 9.83 11.32 12.06
N ARG A 111 9.05 11.77 13.05
CA ARG A 111 8.79 11.07 14.33
C ARG A 111 7.37 10.51 14.49
N THR A 112 6.47 10.82 13.56
CA THR A 112 5.11 10.26 13.57
C THR A 112 5.15 8.74 13.38
N LYS A 113 4.19 8.03 13.96
CA LYS A 113 3.94 6.60 13.71
C LYS A 113 2.83 6.37 12.67
N ASN A 114 2.10 7.45 12.34
CA ASN A 114 1.07 7.48 11.30
C ASN A 114 1.72 7.89 9.98
N TYR A 115 1.82 6.94 9.06
CA TYR A 115 2.39 7.12 7.72
C TYR A 115 1.34 7.14 6.62
N HIS A 116 0.06 6.99 6.96
CA HIS A 116 -1.04 6.92 6.02
C HIS A 116 -1.14 8.19 5.15
N ILE A 117 -0.79 9.37 5.69
CA ILE A 117 -0.68 10.62 4.92
C ILE A 117 0.31 10.53 3.74
N GLY A 118 1.26 9.60 3.79
CA GLY A 118 2.27 9.37 2.77
C GLY A 118 2.06 8.11 1.95
N ASP A 119 0.90 7.43 2.03
CA ASP A 119 0.68 6.14 1.37
C ASP A 119 1.05 6.17 -0.13
N ILE A 120 0.67 7.24 -0.85
CA ILE A 120 1.03 7.42 -2.26
C ILE A 120 2.54 7.66 -2.40
N ASN A 121 3.12 8.54 -1.58
CA ASN A 121 4.53 8.89 -1.65
C ASN A 121 5.45 7.68 -1.42
N LEU A 122 5.13 6.86 -0.41
CA LEU A 122 5.94 5.71 0.00
C LEU A 122 6.00 4.62 -1.08
N TYR A 123 5.00 4.51 -1.95
CA TYR A 123 4.93 3.44 -2.95
C TYR A 123 4.70 3.95 -4.38
N TYR A 124 4.98 5.23 -4.63
CA TYR A 124 4.63 5.94 -5.86
C TYR A 124 5.01 5.19 -7.14
N TYR A 125 6.25 4.72 -7.23
CA TYR A 125 6.74 4.05 -8.43
C TYR A 125 6.21 2.63 -8.56
N SER A 126 6.04 1.92 -7.45
CA SER A 126 5.36 0.61 -7.48
C SER A 126 3.92 0.76 -7.99
N ILE A 127 3.17 1.74 -7.48
CA ILE A 127 1.80 2.06 -7.93
C ILE A 127 1.79 2.39 -9.42
N ARG A 128 2.68 3.27 -9.85
CA ARG A 128 2.80 3.69 -11.26
C ARG A 128 3.07 2.50 -12.18
N GLU A 129 3.97 1.61 -11.79
CA GLU A 129 4.30 0.42 -12.56
C GLU A 129 3.13 -0.57 -12.63
N ASN A 130 2.45 -0.81 -11.50
CA ASN A 130 1.30 -1.72 -11.49
C ASN A 130 0.11 -1.17 -12.30
N ILE A 131 -0.14 0.14 -12.25
CA ILE A 131 -1.15 0.77 -13.11
C ILE A 131 -0.77 0.57 -14.59
N ARG A 132 0.50 0.80 -14.96
CA ARG A 132 0.99 0.59 -16.33
C ARG A 132 0.75 -0.84 -16.79
N GLN A 133 1.09 -1.82 -15.97
CA GLN A 133 0.89 -3.25 -16.26
C GLN A 133 -0.59 -3.60 -16.44
N ARG A 134 -1.47 -3.17 -15.51
CA ARG A 134 -2.91 -3.47 -15.59
C ARG A 134 -3.57 -2.80 -16.80
N VAL A 135 -3.15 -1.59 -17.18
CA VAL A 135 -3.65 -0.91 -18.39
C VAL A 135 -3.17 -1.62 -19.64
N ALA A 136 -1.90 -2.04 -19.71
CA ALA A 136 -1.37 -2.81 -20.83
C ALA A 136 -2.12 -4.14 -20.98
N ASN A 137 -2.29 -4.90 -19.90
CA ASN A 137 -3.01 -6.17 -19.92
C ASN A 137 -4.48 -6.00 -20.32
N TYR A 138 -5.13 -4.92 -19.92
CA TYR A 138 -6.49 -4.63 -20.36
C TYR A 138 -6.55 -4.38 -21.88
N LYS A 139 -5.59 -3.63 -22.43
CA LYS A 139 -5.50 -3.37 -23.88
C LYS A 139 -5.15 -4.60 -24.71
N SER A 140 -4.41 -5.56 -24.16
CA SER A 140 -4.02 -6.78 -24.89
C SER A 140 -5.10 -7.86 -24.90
N ASN A 141 -6.04 -7.82 -23.94
CA ASN A 141 -7.12 -8.80 -23.79
C ASN A 141 -8.48 -8.32 -24.36
N ASN A 142 -8.50 -7.16 -25.02
CA ASN A 142 -9.63 -6.60 -25.77
C ASN A 142 -9.19 -6.24 -27.18
#